data_AF-Q096J9-F1
#
_entry.id   AF-Q096J9-F1
#
_cell.length_a   1.000
_cell.length_b   1.000
_cell.length_c   1.000
_cell.angle_alpha   90.00
_cell.angle_beta   90.00
_cell.angle_gamma   90.00
#
_symmetry.space_group_name_H-M   'P 1'
#
loop_
_entity.id
_entity.type
_entity.pdbx_description
1 polymer ?
#
loop_
_entity_poly.entity_id
_entity_poly.type
_entity_poly.pdbx_seq_one_letter_code
_entity_poly.pdbx_strand_id
1 'polypeptide(L)'
;MQGKLITDRAALFLGDAAHVGQVLGPNSIDAIVTDPPAGIGFMGREWDEDKGGRDEWIAWLSDVMRNAMHVLKPGGHALIWALPRTSHWTTTAVENAGFEIRDIVMHLFGTGFPKSFDVSKAIDSSLGATSLRQVIRPGAKSGAAPDANTYGSGLNVGFQPRELTLPASEAARAWHGWGTALKPAAEHWILARKPLEGTVAANVQTWGTGGLNIDACRIGEDVVGWGGGGRGAGDSGTWNADACGLRGGDARPAVGRWPANVTLDEHSAELLDAQSGVLTSGANPARRGPTKARSTYKDTFAGQASCTPARGENTGGASRFFYVAKPSKAERNTGCEHLPTRITNTELPPGTKGANSPRAGANRSGAAQNHHPTVKSIALMRWLCRLITPPGGAVLDLFAGSGSTGVAALAEGFEFIGVERDPDYAAIACARIRHALGDTMNHLEEEHPFSQ
;
A
#
# COMPACT_ATOMS: atom_id res chain seq x y z
N MET A 1 -14.45 14.03 21.25
CA MET A 1 -14.79 13.47 19.92
C MET A 1 -16.28 13.15 19.91
N GLN A 2 -16.94 13.26 18.77
CA GLN A 2 -18.32 12.80 18.60
C GLN A 2 -18.28 11.42 17.94
N GLY A 3 -18.66 10.38 18.66
CA GLY A 3 -18.69 9.01 18.13
C GLY A 3 -20.02 8.69 17.48
N LYS A 4 -19.99 7.99 16.34
CA LYS A 4 -21.17 7.39 15.71
C LYS A 4 -20.90 5.92 15.45
N LEU A 5 -21.80 5.08 15.94
CA LEU A 5 -21.86 3.70 15.50
C LEU A 5 -22.37 3.71 14.04
N ILE A 6 -21.55 3.19 13.12
CA ILE A 6 -21.92 3.11 11.71
C ILE A 6 -22.72 1.83 11.47
N THR A 7 -22.22 0.72 12.03
CA THR A 7 -22.82 -0.62 12.02
C THR A 7 -22.54 -1.30 13.36
N ASP A 8 -23.10 -2.47 13.62
CA ASP A 8 -22.78 -3.30 14.80
C ASP A 8 -21.28 -3.62 14.95
N ARG A 9 -20.51 -3.56 13.85
CA ARG A 9 -19.09 -3.92 13.79
C ARG A 9 -18.16 -2.77 13.41
N ALA A 10 -18.69 -1.55 13.25
CA ALA A 10 -17.89 -0.40 12.86
C ALA A 10 -18.34 0.90 13.53
N ALA A 11 -17.38 1.64 14.07
CA ALA A 11 -17.58 2.97 14.63
C ALA A 11 -16.64 4.00 13.98
N LEU A 12 -17.10 5.25 13.88
CA LEU A 12 -16.29 6.37 13.44
C LEU A 12 -16.43 7.53 14.42
N PHE A 13 -15.30 8.13 14.79
CA PHE A 13 -15.24 9.29 15.64
C PHE A 13 -14.86 10.52 14.82
N LEU A 14 -15.71 11.55 14.86
CA LEU A 14 -15.37 12.87 14.36
C LEU A 14 -14.49 13.59 15.39
N GLY A 15 -13.24 13.87 15.02
CA GLY A 15 -12.30 14.61 15.85
C GLY A 15 -10.83 14.40 15.51
N ASP A 16 -9.95 14.90 16.39
CA ASP A 16 -8.51 14.82 16.23
C ASP A 16 -7.94 13.50 16.78
N ALA A 17 -7.21 12.76 15.96
CA ALA A 17 -6.52 11.51 16.30
C ALA A 17 -5.70 11.59 17.60
N ALA A 18 -5.15 12.76 17.96
CA ALA A 18 -4.42 12.96 19.21
C ALA A 18 -5.23 12.63 20.48
N HIS A 19 -6.56 12.64 20.39
CA HIS A 19 -7.46 12.37 21.52
C HIS A 19 -8.01 10.94 21.56
N VAL A 20 -7.53 10.02 20.71
CA VAL A 20 -8.06 8.64 20.64
C VAL A 20 -8.00 7.91 22.00
N GLY A 21 -6.94 8.12 22.78
CA GLY A 21 -6.76 7.51 24.11
C GLY A 21 -7.71 8.04 25.19
N GLN A 22 -8.47 9.12 24.91
CA GLN A 22 -9.51 9.63 25.81
C GLN A 22 -10.85 8.93 25.60
N VAL A 23 -11.01 8.23 24.46
CA VAL A 23 -12.29 7.65 24.03
C VAL A 23 -12.23 6.13 24.01
N LEU A 24 -11.08 5.56 23.68
CA LEU A 24 -10.85 4.11 23.73
C LEU A 24 -10.07 3.74 24.98
N GLY A 25 -10.45 2.63 25.60
CA GLY A 25 -9.74 2.09 26.77
C GLY A 25 -8.35 1.56 26.40
N PRO A 26 -7.44 1.43 27.38
CA PRO A 26 -6.13 0.82 27.16
C PRO A 26 -6.29 -0.63 26.67
N ASN A 27 -5.39 -1.07 25.78
CA ASN A 27 -5.33 -2.44 25.27
C ASN A 27 -6.68 -2.97 24.71
N SER A 28 -7.46 -2.09 24.07
CA SER A 28 -8.76 -2.38 23.47
C SER A 28 -8.70 -2.72 21.98
N ILE A 29 -7.58 -2.44 21.32
CA ILE A 29 -7.39 -2.62 19.88
C ILE A 29 -6.38 -3.72 19.58
N ASP A 30 -6.63 -4.53 18.55
CA ASP A 30 -5.76 -5.64 18.15
C ASP A 30 -4.70 -5.23 17.11
N ALA A 31 -5.08 -4.35 16.18
CA ALA A 31 -4.21 -3.90 15.09
C ALA A 31 -4.47 -2.44 14.71
N ILE A 32 -3.43 -1.76 14.24
CA ILE A 32 -3.53 -0.40 13.66
C ILE A 32 -3.18 -0.47 12.18
N VAL A 33 -4.04 0.05 11.32
CA VAL A 33 -3.73 0.26 9.90
C VAL A 33 -4.15 1.68 9.58
N THR A 34 -3.19 2.56 9.30
CA THR A 34 -3.45 4.01 9.30
C THR A 34 -2.62 4.77 8.25
N ASP A 35 -3.21 5.82 7.68
CA ASP A 35 -2.64 6.64 6.59
C ASP A 35 -2.46 8.11 7.02
N PRO A 36 -1.42 8.43 7.80
CA PRO A 36 -1.21 9.80 8.27
C PRO A 36 -0.86 10.76 7.11
N PRO A 37 -1.11 12.06 7.30
CA PRO A 37 -0.62 13.10 6.39
C PRO A 37 0.89 13.01 6.18
N ALA A 38 1.37 13.20 4.95
CA ALA A 38 2.79 13.06 4.58
C ALA A 38 3.66 14.27 4.96
N GLY A 39 3.06 15.40 5.37
CA GLY A 39 3.78 16.62 5.72
C GLY A 39 4.37 17.34 4.50
N ILE A 40 3.70 17.29 3.34
CA ILE A 40 4.20 17.89 2.09
C ILE A 40 3.34 19.04 1.56
N GLY A 41 2.29 19.43 2.29
CA GLY A 41 1.32 20.44 1.87
C GLY A 41 0.57 20.02 0.60
N PHE A 42 0.18 18.75 0.52
CA PHE A 42 -0.46 18.17 -0.65
C PHE A 42 -1.71 18.96 -1.04
N MET A 43 -1.74 19.46 -2.28
CA MET A 43 -2.82 20.30 -2.81
C MET A 43 -3.15 21.55 -1.97
N GLY A 44 -2.20 22.06 -1.16
CA GLY A 44 -2.46 23.18 -0.26
C GLY A 44 -3.46 22.85 0.86
N ARG A 45 -3.67 21.57 1.16
CA ARG A 45 -4.55 21.13 2.26
C ARG A 45 -3.82 21.31 3.59
N GLU A 46 -4.46 22.04 4.51
CA GLU A 46 -3.93 22.33 5.86
C GLU A 46 -3.58 21.04 6.65
N TRP A 47 -4.40 19.98 6.49
CA TRP A 47 -4.18 18.72 7.19
C TRP A 47 -2.83 18.06 6.82
N ASP A 48 -2.30 18.32 5.62
CA ASP A 48 -1.04 17.76 5.10
C ASP A 48 0.19 18.67 5.25
N GLU A 49 0.08 19.76 5.99
CA GLU A 49 1.22 20.63 6.27
C GLU A 49 2.28 19.94 7.14
N ASP A 50 3.53 20.38 7.01
CA ASP A 50 4.69 19.92 7.79
C ASP A 50 4.68 20.42 9.25
N LYS A 51 3.58 21.03 9.72
CA LYS A 51 3.40 21.49 11.10
C LYS A 51 4.48 22.46 11.61
N GLY A 52 5.19 23.14 10.70
CA GLY A 52 6.27 24.07 11.04
C GLY A 52 7.67 23.55 10.72
N GLY A 53 7.79 22.28 10.31
CA GLY A 53 9.06 21.68 9.94
C GLY A 53 9.12 20.19 10.26
N ARG A 54 10.24 19.58 9.89
CA ARG A 54 10.47 18.14 10.13
C ARG A 54 10.24 17.76 11.59
N ASP A 55 10.80 18.52 12.52
CA ASP A 55 10.88 18.11 13.92
C ASP A 55 9.53 18.28 14.62
N GLU A 56 8.78 19.33 14.26
CA GLU A 56 7.41 19.57 14.71
C GLU A 56 6.45 18.52 14.17
N TRP A 57 6.59 18.13 12.90
CA TRP A 57 5.81 17.04 12.31
C TRP A 57 6.10 15.71 13.02
N ILE A 58 7.37 15.40 13.29
CA ILE A 58 7.78 14.19 14.01
C ILE A 58 7.21 14.21 15.43
N ALA A 59 7.32 15.32 16.15
CA ALA A 59 6.79 15.45 17.51
C ALA A 59 5.28 15.25 17.54
N TRP A 60 4.55 15.91 16.64
CA TRP A 60 3.10 15.75 16.51
C TRP A 60 2.69 14.30 16.27
N LEU A 61 3.28 13.63 15.27
CA LEU A 61 2.93 12.24 14.99
C LEU A 61 3.37 11.31 16.13
N SER A 62 4.48 11.61 16.82
CA SER A 62 4.91 10.83 17.99
C SER A 62 3.86 10.86 19.09
N ASP A 63 3.23 12.00 19.35
CA ASP A 63 2.18 12.13 20.35
C ASP A 63 0.90 11.40 19.96
N VAL A 64 0.49 11.49 18.69
CA VAL A 64 -0.64 10.70 18.15
C VAL A 64 -0.37 9.20 18.30
N MET A 65 0.81 8.74 17.89
CA MET A 65 1.18 7.33 17.95
C MET A 65 1.35 6.84 19.39
N ARG A 66 1.76 7.70 20.33
CA ARG A 66 1.83 7.34 21.77
C ARG A 66 0.45 7.04 22.34
N ASN A 67 -0.55 7.84 21.98
CA ASN A 67 -1.95 7.57 22.32
C ASN A 67 -2.46 6.30 21.63
N ALA A 68 -2.08 6.07 20.38
CA ALA A 68 -2.42 4.84 19.66
C ALA A 68 -1.81 3.58 20.31
N MET A 69 -0.56 3.67 20.78
CA MET A 69 0.10 2.57 21.51
C MET A 69 -0.57 2.28 22.85
N HIS A 70 -1.15 3.29 23.51
CA HIS A 70 -1.89 3.10 24.75
C HIS A 70 -3.11 2.18 24.56
N VAL A 71 -3.85 2.38 23.46
CA VAL A 71 -5.07 1.62 23.16
C VAL A 71 -4.77 0.28 22.47
N LEU A 72 -3.62 0.12 21.82
CA LEU A 72 -3.19 -1.14 21.21
C LEU A 72 -2.79 -2.17 22.27
N LYS A 73 -3.21 -3.43 22.12
CA LYS A 73 -2.79 -4.54 22.99
C LYS A 73 -1.27 -4.79 22.91
N PRO A 74 -0.59 -5.22 23.99
CA PRO A 74 0.80 -5.65 23.94
C PRO A 74 1.05 -6.66 22.81
N GLY A 75 2.15 -6.52 22.08
CA GLY A 75 2.41 -7.32 20.87
C GLY A 75 1.50 -7.04 19.67
N GLY A 76 0.52 -6.15 19.78
CA GLY A 76 -0.29 -5.67 18.66
C GLY A 76 0.59 -5.00 17.61
N HIS A 77 0.24 -5.20 16.35
CA HIS A 77 0.99 -4.67 15.21
C HIS A 77 0.33 -3.42 14.66
N ALA A 78 1.14 -2.57 14.04
CA ALA A 78 0.70 -1.38 13.33
C ALA A 78 1.34 -1.34 11.93
N LEU A 79 0.55 -1.02 10.92
CA LEU A 79 1.00 -0.68 9.57
C LEU A 79 0.66 0.79 9.32
N ILE A 80 1.69 1.63 9.25
CA ILE A 80 1.56 3.08 9.11
C ILE A 80 2.06 3.47 7.73
N TRP A 81 1.19 4.05 6.89
CA TRP A 81 1.61 4.54 5.59
C TRP A 81 2.57 5.71 5.73
N ALA A 82 3.50 5.79 4.79
CA ALA A 82 4.32 6.95 4.57
C ALA A 82 4.69 7.10 3.10
N LEU A 83 4.79 8.35 2.67
CA LEU A 83 5.40 8.70 1.40
C LEU A 83 6.91 8.39 1.47
N PRO A 84 7.55 7.76 0.46
CA PRO A 84 8.98 7.42 0.51
C PRO A 84 9.92 8.57 0.85
N ARG A 85 9.55 9.80 0.46
CA ARG A 85 10.32 11.02 0.78
C ARG A 85 10.35 11.30 2.28
N THR A 86 9.20 11.18 2.96
CA THR A 86 9.04 11.51 4.38
C THR A 86 8.92 10.28 5.25
N SER A 87 9.14 9.07 4.71
CA SER A 87 9.01 7.82 5.46
C SER A 87 9.94 7.73 6.65
N HIS A 88 11.14 8.32 6.55
CA HIS A 88 12.06 8.43 7.68
C HIS A 88 11.50 9.31 8.81
N TRP A 89 10.70 10.35 8.53
CA TRP A 89 10.02 11.12 9.57
C TRP A 89 8.98 10.26 10.28
N THR A 90 8.15 9.54 9.51
CA THR A 90 7.13 8.63 10.04
C THR A 90 7.76 7.54 10.90
N THR A 91 8.82 6.88 10.41
CA THR A 91 9.53 5.85 11.17
C THR A 91 10.10 6.41 12.47
N THR A 92 10.75 7.58 12.44
CA THR A 92 11.28 8.22 13.66
C THR A 92 10.16 8.57 14.64
N ALA A 93 9.02 9.07 14.17
CA ALA A 93 7.90 9.40 15.04
C ALA A 93 7.30 8.15 15.72
N VAL A 94 7.14 7.06 14.97
CA VAL A 94 6.64 5.77 15.48
C VAL A 94 7.62 5.17 16.50
N GLU A 95 8.92 5.26 16.25
CA GLU A 95 9.96 4.82 17.19
C GLU A 95 9.96 5.69 18.46
N ASN A 96 9.90 7.03 18.34
CA ASN A 96 9.80 7.97 19.47
C ASN A 96 8.53 7.77 20.33
N ALA A 97 7.46 7.26 19.74
CA ALA A 97 6.25 6.89 20.45
C ALA A 97 6.43 5.64 21.33
N GLY A 98 7.44 4.79 21.04
CA GLY A 98 7.81 3.59 21.80
C GLY A 98 7.51 2.27 21.09
N PHE A 99 7.14 2.30 19.81
CA PHE A 99 6.97 1.07 19.03
C PHE A 99 8.32 0.46 18.63
N GLU A 100 8.34 -0.87 18.49
CA GLU A 100 9.42 -1.60 17.84
C GLU A 100 9.20 -1.59 16.32
N ILE A 101 10.14 -1.01 15.56
CA ILE A 101 10.13 -1.12 14.10
C ILE A 101 10.51 -2.55 13.70
N ARG A 102 9.71 -3.19 12.84
CA ARG A 102 9.88 -4.60 12.45
C ARG A 102 10.32 -4.74 11.00
N ASP A 103 9.64 -4.04 10.09
CA ASP A 103 9.86 -4.13 8.64
C ASP A 103 9.21 -2.93 7.93
N ILE A 104 9.34 -2.87 6.61
CA ILE A 104 8.58 -1.98 5.74
C ILE A 104 7.95 -2.83 4.64
N VAL A 105 6.62 -2.82 4.55
CA VAL A 105 5.93 -3.36 3.37
C VAL A 105 5.94 -2.27 2.29
N MET A 106 6.58 -2.56 1.15
CA MET A 106 6.58 -1.66 0.00
C MET A 106 5.50 -2.06 -0.99
N HIS A 107 4.57 -1.15 -1.28
CA HIS A 107 3.63 -1.32 -2.38
C HIS A 107 4.15 -0.58 -3.62
N LEU A 108 4.54 -1.33 -4.65
CA LEU A 108 5.06 -0.79 -5.89
C LEU A 108 3.92 -0.60 -6.89
N PHE A 109 3.89 0.57 -7.51
CA PHE A 109 2.89 0.91 -8.50
C PHE A 109 3.52 1.60 -9.70
N GLY A 110 3.18 1.13 -10.90
CA GLY A 110 3.71 1.68 -12.14
C GLY A 110 2.88 2.88 -12.63
N THR A 111 1.65 3.02 -12.16
CA THR A 111 0.70 4.06 -12.56
C THR A 111 0.81 5.30 -11.68
N GLY A 112 0.95 6.49 -12.27
CA GLY A 112 1.12 7.72 -11.48
C GLY A 112 1.63 8.90 -12.30
N PHE A 113 1.38 10.12 -11.82
CA PHE A 113 1.78 11.34 -12.51
C PHE A 113 3.11 11.88 -11.98
N PRO A 114 4.05 12.32 -12.85
CA PRO A 114 5.21 13.08 -12.42
C PRO A 114 4.76 14.31 -11.63
N LYS A 115 5.22 14.42 -10.37
CA LYS A 115 4.95 15.56 -9.48
C LYS A 115 6.18 16.48 -9.40
N SER A 116 6.71 16.81 -10.58
CA SER A 116 7.94 17.59 -10.76
C SER A 116 7.61 19.01 -11.23
N PHE A 117 8.30 20.01 -10.69
CA PHE A 117 8.19 21.40 -11.12
C PHE A 117 9.10 21.65 -12.32
N ASP A 118 8.57 22.21 -13.40
CA ASP A 118 9.35 22.57 -14.59
C ASP A 118 10.12 23.87 -14.32
N VAL A 119 11.45 23.77 -14.18
CA VAL A 119 12.32 24.88 -13.82
C VAL A 119 12.30 25.97 -14.90
N SER A 120 12.27 25.58 -16.19
CA SER A 120 12.22 26.55 -17.29
C SER A 120 10.94 27.38 -17.28
N LYS A 121 9.79 26.74 -16.99
CA LYS A 121 8.49 27.45 -16.91
C LYS A 121 8.45 28.42 -15.73
N ALA A 122 9.05 28.04 -14.61
CA ALA A 122 9.14 28.88 -13.44
C ALA A 122 9.97 30.15 -13.69
N ILE A 123 11.12 30.00 -14.36
CA ILE A 123 11.98 31.13 -14.72
C ILE A 123 11.23 32.09 -15.64
N ASP A 124 10.64 31.59 -16.74
CA ASP A 124 9.87 32.45 -17.65
C ASP A 124 8.68 33.13 -16.95
N SER A 125 8.01 32.44 -16.02
CA SER A 125 6.94 33.05 -15.19
C SER A 125 7.46 34.19 -14.33
N SER A 126 8.59 34.01 -13.64
CA SER A 126 9.20 35.05 -12.81
C SER A 126 9.64 36.28 -13.61
N LEU A 127 9.92 36.10 -14.90
CA LEU A 127 10.31 37.16 -15.83
C LEU A 127 9.12 37.75 -16.60
N GLY A 128 7.89 37.31 -16.33
CA GLY A 128 6.69 37.74 -17.08
C GLY A 128 6.67 37.27 -18.55
N ALA A 129 7.51 36.29 -18.91
CA ALA A 129 7.68 35.77 -20.27
C ALA A 129 6.83 34.53 -20.57
N THR A 130 5.90 34.14 -19.69
CA THR A 130 5.06 32.93 -19.87
C THR A 130 4.29 32.93 -21.19
N SER A 131 3.70 34.06 -21.57
CA SER A 131 2.93 34.20 -22.83
C SER A 131 3.81 34.18 -24.09
N LEU A 132 5.13 34.32 -23.93
CA LEU A 132 6.09 34.34 -25.03
C LEU A 132 6.68 32.95 -25.33
N ARG A 133 6.32 31.92 -24.54
CA ARG A 133 6.80 30.56 -24.75
C ARG A 133 6.24 29.99 -26.05
N GLN A 134 7.10 29.37 -26.86
CA GLN A 134 6.68 28.79 -28.13
C GLN A 134 6.01 27.43 -27.92
N VAL A 135 4.77 27.27 -28.37
CA VAL A 135 4.08 25.98 -28.37
C VAL A 135 4.63 25.10 -29.51
N ILE A 136 5.30 24.00 -29.17
CA ILE A 136 5.75 22.99 -30.16
C ILE A 136 4.68 21.94 -30.39
N ARG A 137 3.94 21.60 -29.32
CA ARG A 137 2.83 20.65 -29.40
C ARG A 137 1.65 21.23 -28.62
N PRO A 138 0.52 21.51 -29.28
CA PRO A 138 -0.67 21.93 -28.57
C PRO A 138 -1.10 20.82 -27.60
N GLY A 139 -1.59 21.20 -26.42
CA GLY A 139 -2.20 20.24 -25.51
C GLY A 139 -3.40 19.57 -26.17
N ALA A 140 -3.68 18.30 -25.86
CA ALA A 140 -4.95 17.72 -26.29
C ALA A 140 -6.07 18.41 -25.49
N LYS A 141 -7.20 18.72 -26.16
CA LYS A 141 -8.40 19.17 -25.45
C LYS A 141 -8.78 18.08 -24.44
N SER A 142 -8.95 18.45 -23.18
CA SER A 142 -9.43 17.57 -22.12
C SER A 142 -10.83 17.08 -22.46
N GLY A 143 -10.90 15.91 -23.10
CA GLY A 143 -12.14 15.34 -23.59
C GLY A 143 -11.93 13.88 -23.95
N ALA A 144 -11.48 13.07 -22.99
CA ALA A 144 -11.67 11.61 -22.94
C ALA A 144 -10.89 11.01 -21.75
N ALA A 145 -11.45 11.16 -20.55
CA ALA A 145 -11.44 10.17 -19.46
C ALA A 145 -11.75 10.89 -18.14
N PRO A 146 -13.02 10.94 -17.71
CA PRO A 146 -13.41 11.52 -16.41
C PRO A 146 -12.84 10.77 -15.19
N ASP A 147 -12.11 9.67 -15.38
CA ASP A 147 -11.89 8.63 -14.35
C ASP A 147 -10.42 8.30 -14.05
N ALA A 148 -9.49 9.26 -14.22
CA ALA A 148 -8.06 9.04 -14.00
C ALA A 148 -7.68 9.01 -12.49
N ASN A 149 -7.99 7.90 -11.82
CA ASN A 149 -7.48 7.58 -10.47
C ASN A 149 -6.14 6.83 -10.48
N THR A 150 -5.48 6.87 -9.32
CA THR A 150 -4.07 6.54 -9.03
C THR A 150 -3.61 5.11 -9.40
N TYR A 151 -4.52 4.15 -9.63
CA TYR A 151 -4.18 2.72 -9.74
C TYR A 151 -4.84 1.98 -10.94
N GLY A 152 -5.14 2.67 -12.05
CA GLY A 152 -5.84 2.08 -13.19
C GLY A 152 -4.94 1.64 -14.37
N SER A 153 -5.33 0.55 -15.04
CA SER A 153 -4.73 -0.09 -16.23
C SER A 153 -4.53 0.77 -17.50
N GLY A 154 -4.76 2.07 -17.43
CA GLY A 154 -4.45 2.98 -18.53
C GLY A 154 -2.98 3.36 -18.47
N LEU A 155 -2.27 3.26 -19.61
CA LEU A 155 -0.94 3.82 -19.83
C LEU A 155 -0.93 5.34 -19.53
N ASN A 156 -0.88 5.73 -18.27
CA ASN A 156 -0.32 7.02 -17.87
C ASN A 156 1.20 6.84 -17.85
N VAL A 157 1.79 6.76 -19.06
CA VAL A 157 3.24 6.77 -19.35
C VAL A 157 3.90 8.09 -18.96
N GLY A 158 3.43 8.76 -17.89
CA GLY A 158 3.90 10.06 -17.45
C GLY A 158 3.61 11.20 -18.44
N PHE A 159 2.93 10.94 -19.54
CA PHE A 159 2.72 11.90 -20.62
C PHE A 159 1.21 12.08 -20.89
N GLN A 160 0.52 12.82 -20.02
CA GLN A 160 -0.66 13.52 -20.50
C GLN A 160 -0.19 14.52 -21.55
N PRO A 161 -0.90 14.70 -22.68
CA PRO A 161 -0.57 15.70 -23.68
C PRO A 161 -0.88 17.10 -23.13
N ARG A 162 -0.07 17.55 -22.16
CA ARG A 162 0.06 18.96 -21.84
C ARG A 162 0.71 19.66 -23.01
N GLU A 163 0.38 20.93 -23.16
CA GLU A 163 1.07 21.80 -24.09
C GLU A 163 2.58 21.73 -23.85
N LEU A 164 3.30 21.31 -24.89
CA LEU A 164 4.76 21.29 -24.89
C LEU A 164 5.24 22.62 -25.42
N THR A 165 5.98 23.34 -24.58
CA THR A 165 6.42 24.71 -24.86
C THR A 165 7.93 24.83 -24.73
N LEU A 166 8.61 25.48 -25.69
CA LEU A 166 9.99 25.90 -25.51
C LEU A 166 10.09 27.13 -24.60
N PRO A 167 11.21 27.29 -23.89
CA PRO A 167 11.43 28.47 -23.08
C PRO A 167 11.60 29.74 -23.93
N ALA A 168 11.05 30.84 -23.44
CA ALA A 168 11.11 32.13 -24.11
C ALA A 168 12.45 32.84 -23.83
N SER A 169 12.86 32.89 -22.56
CA SER A 169 14.08 33.58 -22.13
C SER A 169 15.35 32.73 -22.26
N GLU A 170 16.49 33.39 -22.43
CA GLU A 170 17.81 32.74 -22.44
C GLU A 170 18.09 32.01 -21.13
N ALA A 171 17.76 32.64 -19.99
CA ALA A 171 17.89 32.04 -18.67
C ALA A 171 17.09 30.73 -18.55
N ALA A 172 15.87 30.67 -19.10
CA ALA A 172 15.05 29.48 -19.05
C ALA A 172 15.51 28.38 -20.02
N ARG A 173 16.19 28.71 -21.14
CA ARG A 173 16.75 27.73 -22.08
C ARG A 173 17.81 26.85 -21.42
N ALA A 174 18.65 27.41 -20.55
CA ALA A 174 19.65 26.66 -19.79
C ALA A 174 19.04 25.56 -18.90
N TRP A 175 17.79 25.74 -18.47
CA TRP A 175 17.06 24.82 -17.60
C TRP A 175 15.93 24.07 -18.32
N HIS A 176 15.93 24.06 -19.65
CA HIS A 176 14.96 23.30 -20.43
C HIS A 176 15.09 21.80 -20.16
N GLY A 177 13.99 21.14 -19.80
CA GLY A 177 13.97 19.71 -19.47
C GLY A 177 14.35 19.38 -18.02
N TRP A 178 14.67 20.37 -17.19
CA TRP A 178 14.99 20.15 -15.77
C TRP A 178 13.73 20.19 -14.90
N GLY A 179 13.67 19.26 -13.93
CA GLY A 179 12.59 19.13 -12.96
C GLY A 179 13.10 18.99 -11.52
N THR A 180 12.20 19.12 -10.54
CA THR A 180 12.55 19.12 -9.10
C THR A 180 12.20 17.82 -8.35
N ALA A 181 11.55 16.85 -9.00
CA ALA A 181 11.18 15.59 -8.35
C ALA A 181 11.07 14.42 -9.34
N LEU A 182 11.26 13.21 -8.80
CA LEU A 182 10.93 11.96 -9.48
C LEU A 182 9.43 11.66 -9.39
N LYS A 183 8.94 10.84 -10.33
CA LYS A 183 7.59 10.27 -10.26
C LYS A 183 7.52 9.29 -9.07
N PRO A 184 6.52 9.42 -8.17
CA PRO A 184 6.26 8.40 -7.15
C PRO A 184 5.89 7.06 -7.79
N ALA A 185 6.45 5.97 -7.26
CA ALA A 185 6.19 4.60 -7.72
C ALA A 185 6.19 3.57 -6.58
N ALA A 186 6.19 4.05 -5.33
CA ALA A 186 6.20 3.22 -4.14
C ALA A 186 5.43 3.90 -3.00
N GLU A 187 4.73 3.10 -2.21
CA GLU A 187 4.22 3.45 -0.88
C GLU A 187 4.99 2.63 0.15
N HIS A 188 5.36 3.25 1.27
CA HIS A 188 5.95 2.53 2.39
C HIS A 188 4.91 2.34 3.48
N TRP A 189 4.70 1.12 3.94
CA TRP A 189 3.91 0.79 5.10
C TRP A 189 4.85 0.31 6.20
N ILE A 190 5.12 1.19 7.16
CA ILE A 190 6.02 0.90 8.28
C ILE A 190 5.33 -0.12 9.17
N LEU A 191 5.89 -1.33 9.23
CA LEU A 191 5.43 -2.38 10.14
C LEU A 191 6.09 -2.16 11.49
N ALA A 192 5.28 -1.83 12.48
CA ALA A 192 5.68 -1.59 13.84
C ALA A 192 4.91 -2.51 14.79
N ARG A 193 5.41 -2.68 16.02
CA ARG A 193 4.75 -3.48 17.04
C ARG A 193 4.87 -2.83 18.40
N LYS A 194 3.79 -2.85 19.19
CA LYS A 194 3.89 -2.54 20.61
C LYS A 194 4.77 -3.61 21.30
N PRO A 195 5.71 -3.24 22.19
CA PRO A 195 6.53 -4.21 22.89
C PRO A 195 5.69 -5.36 23.50
N LEU A 196 6.26 -6.56 23.47
CA LEU A 196 5.61 -7.75 24.05
C LEU A 196 5.67 -7.71 25.57
N GLU A 197 4.67 -8.33 26.20
CA GLU A 197 4.75 -8.72 27.60
C GLU A 197 5.24 -10.16 27.71
N GLY A 198 6.50 -10.32 28.14
CA GLY A 198 7.14 -11.62 28.29
C GLY A 198 7.54 -12.26 26.95
N THR A 199 7.26 -13.56 26.78
CA THR A 199 7.57 -14.28 25.54
C THR A 199 6.46 -14.12 24.50
N VAL A 200 6.75 -14.36 23.22
CA VAL A 200 5.73 -14.37 22.16
C VAL A 200 4.55 -15.29 22.53
N ALA A 201 4.84 -16.50 23.01
CA ALA A 201 3.81 -17.46 23.38
C ALA A 201 2.93 -16.96 24.55
N ALA A 202 3.54 -16.39 25.59
CA ALA A 202 2.80 -15.83 26.71
C ALA A 202 1.93 -14.63 26.29
N ASN A 203 2.48 -13.73 25.48
CA ASN A 203 1.75 -12.57 24.98
C ASN A 203 0.55 -12.99 24.13
N VAL A 204 0.72 -13.94 23.21
CA VAL A 204 -0.38 -14.44 22.37
C VAL A 204 -1.47 -15.12 23.20
N GLN A 205 -1.10 -15.89 24.23
CA GLN A 205 -2.09 -16.54 25.10
C GLN A 205 -2.89 -15.53 25.94
N THR A 206 -2.26 -14.45 26.39
CA THR A 206 -2.92 -13.43 27.21
C THR A 206 -3.73 -12.44 26.37
N TRP A 207 -3.14 -11.95 25.27
CA TRP A 207 -3.66 -10.80 24.53
C TRP A 207 -4.24 -11.15 23.15
N GLY A 208 -3.96 -12.34 22.62
CA GLY A 208 -4.34 -12.73 21.26
C GLY A 208 -3.50 -12.08 20.15
N THR A 209 -2.50 -11.28 20.51
CA THR A 209 -1.65 -10.48 19.62
C THR A 209 -0.18 -10.88 19.73
N GLY A 210 0.64 -10.56 18.72
CA GLY A 210 2.09 -10.82 18.73
C GLY A 210 2.63 -11.56 17.49
N GLY A 211 1.75 -12.14 16.67
CA GLY A 211 2.09 -12.83 15.41
C GLY A 211 1.63 -12.08 14.16
N LEU A 212 2.21 -12.44 13.02
CA LEU A 212 1.72 -12.08 11.68
C LEU A 212 0.94 -13.27 11.10
N ASN A 213 -0.14 -13.01 10.36
CA ASN A 213 -0.95 -14.03 9.73
C ASN A 213 -0.35 -14.48 8.39
N ILE A 214 0.75 -15.21 8.47
CA ILE A 214 1.51 -15.66 7.31
C ILE A 214 0.66 -16.57 6.41
N ASP A 215 -0.03 -17.54 7.00
CA ASP A 215 -0.75 -18.57 6.25
C ASP A 215 -1.91 -17.98 5.44
N ALA A 216 -2.67 -17.03 6.00
CA ALA A 216 -3.76 -16.37 5.27
C ALA A 216 -3.25 -15.37 4.20
N CYS A 217 -1.97 -15.02 4.24
CA CYS A 217 -1.32 -14.12 3.30
C CYS A 217 -0.39 -14.84 2.32
N ARG A 218 -0.42 -16.18 2.26
CA ARG A 218 0.39 -16.94 1.29
C ARG A 218 0.02 -16.62 -0.15
N ILE A 219 1.01 -16.72 -1.02
CA ILE A 219 0.88 -16.35 -2.44
C ILE A 219 0.87 -17.62 -3.30
N GLY A 220 -0.22 -17.79 -4.05
CA GLY A 220 -0.48 -18.96 -4.89
C GLY A 220 -0.85 -20.22 -4.09
N GLU A 221 -1.52 -21.17 -4.75
CA GLU A 221 -2.08 -22.36 -4.08
C GLU A 221 -1.25 -23.64 -4.35
N ASP A 222 -0.47 -23.67 -5.44
CA ASP A 222 0.18 -24.90 -5.94
C ASP A 222 1.64 -25.10 -5.49
N VAL A 223 2.09 -24.45 -4.41
CA VAL A 223 3.48 -24.59 -3.95
C VAL A 223 3.59 -25.64 -2.86
N VAL A 224 4.04 -26.84 -3.24
CA VAL A 224 4.43 -27.91 -2.31
C VAL A 224 5.61 -27.46 -1.45
N GLY A 225 5.42 -27.44 -0.14
CA GLY A 225 6.48 -27.09 0.82
C GLY A 225 7.59 -28.13 0.80
N TRP A 226 8.87 -27.72 0.88
CA TRP A 226 9.96 -28.67 1.08
C TRP A 226 10.02 -29.11 2.53
N GLY A 227 9.87 -30.40 2.77
CA GLY A 227 10.26 -31.01 4.03
C GLY A 227 11.66 -31.53 3.98
N GLY A 228 12.54 -30.91 4.76
CA GLY A 228 13.70 -31.59 5.30
C GLY A 228 13.21 -32.74 6.19
N GLY A 229 12.89 -33.87 5.57
CA GLY A 229 12.58 -35.11 6.26
C GLY A 229 13.88 -35.82 6.62
N GLY A 230 14.23 -35.76 7.91
CA GLY A 230 14.97 -36.78 8.65
C GLY A 230 16.26 -37.32 8.04
N ARG A 231 17.38 -37.08 8.72
CA ARG A 231 18.43 -38.10 8.82
C ARG A 231 17.81 -39.31 9.54
N GLY A 232 17.08 -40.15 8.82
CA GLY A 232 16.74 -41.49 9.29
C GLY A 232 18.06 -42.21 9.52
N ALA A 233 18.43 -42.38 10.79
CA ALA A 233 19.46 -43.33 11.17
C ALA A 233 18.98 -44.72 10.72
N GLY A 234 19.80 -45.39 9.90
CA GLY A 234 19.54 -46.74 9.41
C GLY A 234 18.73 -46.76 8.11
N ASP A 235 19.38 -46.76 6.95
CA ASP A 235 19.91 -47.99 6.35
C ASP A 235 20.60 -47.67 5.03
N SER A 236 21.70 -48.39 4.76
CA SER A 236 22.57 -48.39 3.58
C SER A 236 22.29 -47.43 2.40
N GLY A 237 23.32 -46.65 2.04
CA GLY A 237 23.35 -45.70 0.93
C GLY A 237 23.27 -46.30 -0.48
N THR A 238 22.17 -46.96 -0.81
CA THR A 238 21.82 -47.30 -2.20
C THR A 238 21.15 -46.10 -2.85
N TRP A 239 21.90 -45.46 -3.77
CA TRP A 239 21.39 -44.52 -4.77
C TRP A 239 20.69 -45.32 -5.87
N ASN A 240 19.39 -45.13 -6.07
CA ASN A 240 18.70 -45.71 -7.22
C ASN A 240 19.02 -44.87 -8.47
N ALA A 241 19.43 -45.53 -9.55
CA ALA A 241 19.74 -44.90 -10.83
C ALA A 241 18.54 -44.14 -11.44
N ASP A 242 17.33 -44.48 -11.00
CA ASP A 242 16.07 -43.96 -11.54
C ASP A 242 15.48 -42.80 -10.72
N ALA A 243 16.05 -42.48 -9.55
CA ALA A 243 15.49 -41.48 -8.63
C ALA A 243 16.44 -40.30 -8.43
N CYS A 244 16.09 -39.17 -9.02
CA CYS A 244 16.81 -37.90 -8.96
C CYS A 244 16.56 -37.14 -7.65
N GLY A 245 16.41 -37.84 -6.51
CA GLY A 245 15.95 -37.26 -5.25
C GLY A 245 16.36 -38.02 -4.00
N LEU A 246 16.38 -37.31 -2.88
CA LEU A 246 16.53 -37.88 -1.53
C LEU A 246 15.37 -38.84 -1.25
N ARG A 247 15.66 -39.91 -0.49
CA ARG A 247 14.67 -40.95 -0.13
C ARG A 247 13.43 -40.36 0.54
N GLY A 248 12.28 -40.88 0.12
CA GLY A 248 11.11 -41.17 0.96
C GLY A 248 10.57 -40.05 1.83
N GLY A 249 9.58 -39.33 1.32
CA GLY A 249 8.65 -38.54 2.12
C GLY A 249 7.42 -38.21 1.27
N ASP A 250 6.24 -38.23 1.89
CA ASP A 250 5.01 -37.78 1.23
C ASP A 250 5.17 -36.33 0.75
N ALA A 251 4.61 -36.01 -0.41
CA ALA A 251 4.54 -34.64 -0.87
C ALA A 251 3.82 -33.81 0.21
N ARG A 252 4.46 -32.75 0.71
CA ARG A 252 3.77 -31.82 1.61
C ARG A 252 2.58 -31.20 0.87
N PRO A 253 1.46 -30.94 1.56
CA PRO A 253 0.36 -30.21 0.96
C PRO A 253 0.86 -28.90 0.36
N ALA A 254 0.31 -28.54 -0.80
CA ALA A 254 0.57 -27.25 -1.40
C ALA A 254 -0.01 -26.19 -0.47
N VAL A 255 0.86 -25.38 0.14
CA VAL A 255 0.45 -24.37 1.12
C VAL A 255 0.58 -22.96 0.55
N GLY A 256 1.28 -22.77 -0.57
CA GLY A 256 1.55 -21.45 -1.12
C GLY A 256 2.83 -20.81 -0.58
N ARG A 257 3.28 -19.75 -1.25
CA ARG A 257 4.54 -19.06 -0.95
C ARG A 257 4.42 -18.16 0.26
N TRP A 258 5.52 -17.99 0.96
CA TRP A 258 5.61 -17.00 2.03
C TRP A 258 5.37 -15.59 1.47
N PRO A 259 4.55 -14.74 2.12
CA PRO A 259 4.35 -13.36 1.71
C PRO A 259 5.66 -12.57 1.77
N ALA A 260 5.98 -11.85 0.71
CA ALA A 260 7.07 -10.89 0.70
C ALA A 260 6.65 -9.57 1.37
N ASN A 261 7.61 -8.81 1.88
CA ASN A 261 7.42 -7.41 2.27
C ASN A 261 7.35 -6.45 1.06
N VAL A 262 7.04 -6.99 -0.13
CA VAL A 262 6.81 -6.24 -1.37
C VAL A 262 5.51 -6.70 -1.98
N THR A 263 4.67 -5.74 -2.37
CA THR A 263 3.42 -5.97 -3.09
C THR A 263 3.40 -5.12 -4.36
N LEU A 264 2.62 -5.54 -5.35
CA LEU A 264 2.56 -4.90 -6.67
C LEU A 264 1.14 -4.46 -6.98
N ASP A 265 0.97 -3.39 -7.76
CA ASP A 265 -0.24 -3.20 -8.57
C ASP A 265 -0.23 -4.12 -9.80
N GLU A 266 -1.37 -4.22 -10.47
CA GLU A 266 -1.51 -5.05 -11.69
C GLU A 266 -0.52 -4.64 -12.77
N HIS A 267 -0.28 -3.34 -12.95
CA HIS A 267 0.60 -2.87 -14.00
C HIS A 267 2.08 -3.22 -13.74
N SER A 268 2.56 -3.07 -12.50
CA SER A 268 3.93 -3.46 -12.13
C SER A 268 4.11 -4.96 -12.26
N ALA A 269 3.09 -5.74 -11.91
CA ALA A 269 3.08 -7.19 -12.10
C ALA A 269 3.19 -7.57 -13.60
N GLU A 270 2.41 -6.93 -14.48
CA GLU A 270 2.49 -7.14 -15.93
C GLU A 270 3.86 -6.79 -16.50
N LEU A 271 4.45 -5.67 -16.10
CA LEU A 271 5.79 -5.26 -16.54
C LEU A 271 6.86 -6.25 -16.08
N LEU A 272 6.77 -6.71 -14.83
CA LEU A 272 7.68 -7.69 -14.28
C LEU A 272 7.57 -9.03 -15.02
N ASP A 273 6.35 -9.47 -15.32
CA ASP A 273 6.11 -10.71 -16.05
C ASP A 273 6.58 -10.63 -17.51
N ALA A 274 6.37 -9.48 -18.18
CA ALA A 274 6.88 -9.23 -19.51
C ALA A 274 8.42 -9.27 -19.56
N GLN A 275 9.09 -8.72 -18.53
CA GLN A 275 10.55 -8.74 -18.43
C GLN A 275 11.08 -10.14 -18.08
N SER A 276 10.43 -10.85 -17.17
CA SER A 276 10.89 -12.16 -16.72
C SER A 276 10.62 -13.27 -17.73
N GLY A 277 9.59 -13.09 -18.57
CA GLY A 277 8.99 -14.18 -19.34
C GLY A 277 8.42 -15.27 -18.42
N VAL A 278 8.12 -16.42 -19.00
CA VAL A 278 7.67 -17.60 -18.23
C VAL A 278 8.89 -18.29 -17.61
N LEU A 279 8.90 -18.37 -16.29
CA LEU A 279 9.93 -19.06 -15.51
C LEU A 279 9.35 -20.34 -14.90
N THR A 280 10.09 -21.44 -15.00
CA THR A 280 9.73 -22.71 -14.33
C THR A 280 10.55 -22.86 -13.06
N SER A 281 9.90 -22.73 -11.90
CA SER A 281 10.55 -23.00 -10.62
C SER A 281 10.64 -24.50 -10.40
N GLY A 282 11.84 -24.98 -10.06
CA GLY A 282 12.05 -26.38 -9.74
C GLY A 282 12.65 -27.26 -10.83
N ALA A 283 12.92 -26.72 -12.02
CA ALA A 283 13.80 -27.39 -12.96
C ALA A 283 15.21 -27.42 -12.36
N ASN A 284 15.62 -28.58 -11.81
CA ASN A 284 17.04 -28.86 -11.72
C ASN A 284 17.52 -28.90 -13.17
N PRO A 285 18.39 -27.99 -13.63
CA PRO A 285 18.86 -28.04 -15.01
C PRO A 285 19.39 -29.45 -15.24
N ALA A 286 18.89 -30.13 -16.27
CA ALA A 286 19.41 -31.42 -16.71
C ALA A 286 20.93 -31.35 -16.60
N ARG A 287 21.53 -32.24 -15.78
CA ARG A 287 22.96 -32.24 -15.46
C ARG A 287 23.72 -32.01 -16.77
N ARG A 288 24.24 -30.79 -16.98
CA ARG A 288 25.11 -30.50 -18.11
C ARG A 288 26.24 -31.53 -18.03
N GLY A 289 26.46 -32.26 -19.12
CA GLY A 289 27.22 -33.50 -19.16
C GLY A 289 28.53 -33.45 -18.35
N PRO A 290 28.94 -34.56 -17.70
CA PRO A 290 29.97 -34.58 -16.68
C PRO A 290 31.37 -34.52 -17.30
N THR A 291 31.76 -33.39 -17.89
CA THR A 291 33.18 -33.18 -18.24
C THR A 291 34.00 -32.79 -17.02
N LYS A 292 33.40 -32.16 -16.00
CA LYS A 292 34.11 -31.72 -14.79
C LYS A 292 34.30 -32.80 -13.72
N ALA A 293 33.58 -33.92 -13.76
CA ALA A 293 33.68 -35.01 -12.78
C ALA A 293 34.52 -36.22 -13.25
N ARG A 294 34.96 -36.24 -14.52
CA ARG A 294 35.77 -37.35 -15.08
C ARG A 294 37.11 -37.57 -14.38
N SER A 295 37.69 -36.51 -13.81
CA SER A 295 39.03 -36.57 -13.20
C SER A 295 39.05 -37.19 -11.79
N THR A 296 37.95 -37.13 -11.04
CA THR A 296 37.94 -37.50 -9.61
C THR A 296 37.37 -38.90 -9.36
N TYR A 297 36.45 -39.38 -10.21
CA TYR A 297 35.76 -40.67 -10.02
C TYR A 297 35.66 -41.46 -11.34
N LYS A 298 36.82 -41.75 -11.97
CA LYS A 298 36.99 -42.59 -13.17
C LYS A 298 35.70 -43.31 -13.62
N ASP A 299 35.04 -42.73 -14.63
CA ASP A 299 33.93 -43.32 -15.39
C ASP A 299 32.69 -43.81 -14.61
N THR A 300 32.58 -43.57 -13.30
CA THR A 300 31.46 -44.06 -12.47
C THR A 300 30.11 -43.37 -12.80
N PHE A 301 30.13 -42.30 -13.59
CA PHE A 301 28.95 -41.52 -14.00
C PHE A 301 28.70 -41.53 -15.52
N ALA A 302 29.41 -42.37 -16.27
CA ALA A 302 29.14 -42.55 -17.71
C ALA A 302 27.82 -43.33 -17.89
N GLY A 303 26.85 -42.74 -18.61
CA GLY A 303 25.63 -43.45 -19.03
C GLY A 303 24.39 -43.31 -18.13
N GLN A 304 24.34 -42.35 -17.19
CA GLN A 304 23.09 -42.09 -16.46
C GLN A 304 22.02 -41.49 -17.39
N ALA A 305 20.84 -42.12 -17.42
CA ALA A 305 19.69 -41.66 -18.21
C ALA A 305 19.23 -40.26 -17.77
N SER A 306 18.59 -39.53 -18.69
CA SER A 306 17.97 -38.23 -18.41
C SER A 306 16.97 -38.37 -17.26
N CYS A 307 17.25 -37.67 -16.17
CA CYS A 307 16.48 -37.73 -14.95
C CYS A 307 15.20 -36.87 -15.09
N THR A 308 14.02 -37.47 -14.92
CA THR A 308 12.75 -36.72 -14.87
C THR A 308 12.75 -35.83 -13.62
N PRO A 309 12.48 -34.51 -13.72
CA PRO A 309 12.45 -33.64 -12.55
C PRO A 309 11.45 -34.16 -11.52
N ALA A 310 11.90 -34.39 -10.28
CA ALA A 310 11.03 -34.79 -9.17
C ALA A 310 10.16 -33.63 -8.63
N ARG A 311 10.02 -32.53 -9.38
CA ARG A 311 9.37 -31.30 -8.88
C ARG A 311 8.09 -31.05 -9.67
N GLY A 312 6.98 -30.88 -8.95
CA GLY A 312 5.76 -30.30 -9.51
C GLY A 312 6.09 -28.93 -10.11
N GLU A 313 5.83 -28.78 -11.41
CA GLU A 313 6.24 -27.60 -12.17
C GLU A 313 5.39 -26.40 -11.78
N ASN A 314 5.99 -25.39 -11.14
CA ASN A 314 5.35 -24.09 -10.95
C ASN A 314 5.92 -23.11 -11.99
N THR A 315 5.12 -22.84 -13.02
CA THR A 315 5.42 -22.01 -14.19
C THR A 315 4.69 -20.66 -14.11
N GLY A 316 5.29 -19.60 -14.66
CA GLY A 316 4.66 -18.29 -14.76
C GLY A 316 5.66 -17.14 -14.74
N GLY A 317 5.16 -15.90 -14.84
CA GLY A 317 5.96 -14.70 -14.68
C GLY A 317 6.40 -14.46 -13.23
N ALA A 318 7.42 -13.62 -13.02
CA ALA A 318 8.01 -13.38 -11.70
C ALA A 318 7.06 -12.67 -10.70
N SER A 319 5.96 -12.07 -11.15
CA SER A 319 4.94 -11.48 -10.27
C SER A 319 4.33 -12.50 -9.30
N ARG A 320 4.33 -13.80 -9.63
CA ARG A 320 3.81 -14.90 -8.80
C ARG A 320 4.48 -15.07 -7.43
N PHE A 321 5.57 -14.36 -7.17
CA PHE A 321 6.24 -14.33 -5.86
C PHE A 321 5.75 -13.18 -4.96
N PHE A 322 4.89 -12.30 -5.47
CA PHE A 322 4.41 -11.11 -4.78
C PHE A 322 2.88 -11.09 -4.73
N TYR A 323 2.32 -10.46 -3.70
CA TYR A 323 0.90 -10.15 -3.70
C TYR A 323 0.63 -9.04 -4.72
N VAL A 324 -0.35 -9.24 -5.59
CA VAL A 324 -0.76 -8.27 -6.61
C VAL A 324 -2.14 -7.72 -6.22
N ALA A 325 -2.18 -6.45 -5.81
CA ALA A 325 -3.44 -5.76 -5.52
C ALA A 325 -4.14 -5.39 -6.82
N LYS A 326 -5.43 -5.74 -6.93
CA LYS A 326 -6.26 -5.54 -8.13
C LYS A 326 -7.44 -4.60 -7.84
N PRO A 327 -7.19 -3.28 -7.71
CA PRO A 327 -8.24 -2.32 -7.40
C PRO A 327 -9.19 -2.11 -8.58
N SER A 328 -10.48 -1.95 -8.29
CA SER A 328 -11.49 -1.58 -9.29
C SER A 328 -11.62 -0.07 -9.40
N LYS A 329 -11.81 0.45 -10.63
CA LYS A 329 -12.12 1.89 -10.83
C LYS A 329 -13.42 2.30 -10.13
N ALA A 330 -14.40 1.41 -10.07
CA ALA A 330 -15.70 1.68 -9.46
C ALA A 330 -15.60 1.87 -7.93
N GLU A 331 -14.57 1.27 -7.30
CA GLU A 331 -14.44 1.23 -5.85
C GLU A 331 -14.32 2.62 -5.21
N ARG A 332 -13.94 3.65 -5.97
CA ARG A 332 -13.84 5.04 -5.47
C ARG A 332 -15.19 5.58 -5.00
N ASN A 333 -16.25 5.33 -5.77
CA ASN A 333 -17.56 5.91 -5.51
C ASN A 333 -18.57 4.91 -4.93
N THR A 334 -18.21 3.62 -4.86
CA THR A 334 -19.04 2.58 -4.25
C THR A 334 -19.53 3.00 -2.86
N GLY A 335 -20.85 3.04 -2.69
CA GLY A 335 -21.52 3.43 -1.44
C GLY A 335 -21.74 4.94 -1.28
N CYS A 336 -21.22 5.77 -2.18
CA CYS A 336 -21.37 7.23 -2.15
C CYS A 336 -22.40 7.75 -3.15
N GLU A 337 -23.19 6.89 -3.80
CA GLU A 337 -24.06 7.26 -4.93
C GLU A 337 -25.10 8.34 -4.56
N HIS A 338 -25.48 8.40 -3.29
CA HIS A 338 -26.45 9.34 -2.72
C HIS A 338 -25.84 10.66 -2.25
N LEU A 339 -24.50 10.77 -2.18
CA LEU A 339 -23.84 11.99 -1.72
C LEU A 339 -23.80 13.05 -2.83
N PRO A 340 -23.82 14.35 -2.48
CA PRO A 340 -23.73 15.41 -3.46
C PRO A 340 -22.42 15.32 -4.24
N THR A 341 -22.52 15.47 -5.55
CA THR A 341 -21.33 15.54 -6.40
C THR A 341 -20.61 16.84 -6.16
N ARG A 342 -19.32 16.78 -5.79
CA ARG A 342 -18.50 17.97 -5.62
C ARG A 342 -17.50 18.13 -6.74
N ILE A 343 -17.31 19.37 -7.18
CA ILE A 343 -16.28 19.74 -8.15
C ILE A 343 -14.95 19.70 -7.41
N THR A 344 -14.02 18.85 -7.86
CA THR A 344 -12.69 18.72 -7.24
C THR A 344 -11.72 19.85 -7.63
N ASN A 345 -12.20 20.81 -8.42
CA ASN A 345 -11.49 22.02 -8.84
C ASN A 345 -11.70 23.12 -7.78
N THR A 346 -10.75 23.31 -6.89
CA THR A 346 -10.64 24.58 -6.18
C THR A 346 -9.51 25.35 -6.86
N GLU A 347 -9.87 26.32 -7.70
CA GLU A 347 -8.97 27.47 -7.88
C GLU A 347 -8.68 28.00 -6.47
N LEU A 348 -7.44 27.85 -6.03
CA LEU A 348 -7.03 28.34 -4.72
C LEU A 348 -7.09 29.87 -4.78
N PRO A 349 -7.70 30.55 -3.78
CA PRO A 349 -7.69 32.01 -3.71
C PRO A 349 -6.27 32.57 -3.90
N PRO A 350 -6.10 33.74 -4.54
CA PRO A 350 -4.80 34.38 -4.66
C PRO A 350 -4.14 34.56 -3.29
N GLY A 351 -2.92 34.04 -3.13
CA GLY A 351 -2.16 34.14 -1.87
C GLY A 351 -2.28 32.94 -0.92
N THR A 352 -3.07 31.91 -1.23
CA THR A 352 -3.07 30.67 -0.44
C THR A 352 -1.70 30.00 -0.47
N LYS A 353 -1.16 29.60 0.70
CA LYS A 353 0.07 28.81 0.79
C LYS A 353 -0.09 27.54 -0.06
N GLY A 354 0.76 27.38 -1.07
CA GLY A 354 0.69 26.25 -2.00
C GLY A 354 -0.04 26.52 -3.32
N ALA A 355 -0.64 27.71 -3.54
CA ALA A 355 -1.26 28.08 -4.82
C ALA A 355 -0.28 28.06 -6.00
N ASN A 356 0.99 28.40 -5.75
CA ASN A 356 2.08 28.33 -6.73
C ASN A 356 2.88 27.01 -6.64
N SER A 357 2.40 26.03 -5.87
CA SER A 357 3.13 24.78 -5.66
C SER A 357 2.93 23.82 -6.83
N PRO A 358 3.98 23.17 -7.35
CA PRO A 358 3.87 22.00 -8.26
C PRO A 358 3.03 20.85 -7.70
N ARG A 359 2.75 20.88 -6.38
CA ARG A 359 1.98 19.89 -5.63
C ARG A 359 0.49 20.21 -5.56
N ALA A 360 0.07 21.40 -6.03
CA ALA A 360 -1.33 21.65 -6.39
C ALA A 360 -1.70 20.60 -7.44
N GLY A 361 -2.58 19.68 -7.08
CA GLY A 361 -2.91 18.53 -7.90
C GLY A 361 -3.22 19.01 -9.31
N ALA A 362 -2.54 18.45 -10.31
CA ALA A 362 -2.75 18.79 -11.71
C ALA A 362 -4.25 18.87 -11.98
N ASN A 363 -4.77 20.07 -12.25
CA ASN A 363 -6.17 20.42 -12.56
C ASN A 363 -7.01 19.19 -12.88
N ARG A 364 -7.49 18.50 -11.83
CA ARG A 364 -8.39 17.37 -12.01
C ARG A 364 -9.74 18.01 -12.27
N SER A 365 -10.07 18.20 -13.53
CA SER A 365 -11.43 18.54 -13.95
C SER A 365 -12.28 17.29 -13.79
N GLY A 366 -12.99 17.19 -12.67
CA GLY A 366 -13.87 16.06 -12.39
C GLY A 366 -14.83 16.37 -11.25
N ALA A 367 -16.07 15.97 -11.43
CA ALA A 367 -17.10 15.99 -10.41
C ALA A 367 -17.18 14.56 -9.84
N ALA A 368 -17.06 14.40 -8.53
CA ALA A 368 -17.13 13.09 -7.87
C ALA A 368 -17.90 13.20 -6.56
N GLN A 369 -18.68 12.16 -6.22
CA GLN A 369 -19.28 12.06 -4.89
C GLN A 369 -18.20 11.85 -3.83
N ASN A 370 -17.31 10.86 -4.03
CA ASN A 370 -16.10 10.73 -3.23
C ASN A 370 -15.04 11.71 -3.74
N HIS A 371 -14.95 12.87 -3.10
CA HIS A 371 -14.01 13.93 -3.43
C HIS A 371 -12.72 13.89 -2.59
N HIS A 372 -12.51 12.85 -1.76
CA HIS A 372 -11.26 12.67 -1.02
C HIS A 372 -10.08 12.46 -2.00
N PRO A 373 -8.96 13.19 -1.88
CA PRO A 373 -7.96 13.21 -2.94
C PRO A 373 -7.06 11.96 -2.95
N THR A 374 -6.97 11.23 -1.83
CA THR A 374 -6.10 10.08 -1.60
C THR A 374 -6.90 8.83 -1.18
N VAL A 375 -7.73 8.30 -2.08
CA VAL A 375 -8.48 7.05 -1.84
C VAL A 375 -7.54 5.84 -2.01
N LYS A 376 -7.45 4.97 -1.00
CA LYS A 376 -6.62 3.75 -1.01
C LYS A 376 -7.33 2.56 -1.65
N SER A 377 -6.54 1.71 -2.30
CA SER A 377 -6.97 0.44 -2.90
C SER A 377 -7.58 -0.50 -1.86
N ILE A 378 -8.82 -0.95 -2.05
CA ILE A 378 -9.46 -1.86 -1.10
C ILE A 378 -8.72 -3.20 -1.06
N ALA A 379 -8.26 -3.71 -2.19
CA ALA A 379 -7.49 -4.96 -2.26
C ALA A 379 -6.20 -4.90 -1.42
N LEU A 380 -5.46 -3.78 -1.52
CA LEU A 380 -4.25 -3.58 -0.70
C LEU A 380 -4.60 -3.50 0.79
N MET A 381 -5.59 -2.69 1.15
CA MET A 381 -5.98 -2.52 2.56
C MET A 381 -6.46 -3.84 3.18
N ARG A 382 -7.17 -4.68 2.42
CA ARG A 382 -7.59 -6.02 2.86
C ARG A 382 -6.39 -6.91 3.20
N TRP A 383 -5.39 -6.94 2.32
CA TRP A 383 -4.16 -7.72 2.56
C TRP A 383 -3.39 -7.23 3.79
N LEU A 384 -3.28 -5.90 3.96
CA LEU A 384 -2.62 -5.30 5.13
C LEU A 384 -3.37 -5.62 6.43
N CYS A 385 -4.70 -5.48 6.47
CA CYS A 385 -5.52 -5.82 7.63
C CYS A 385 -5.37 -7.31 7.97
N ARG A 386 -5.50 -8.20 6.97
CA ARG A 386 -5.36 -9.65 7.15
C ARG A 386 -4.01 -10.04 7.72
N LEU A 387 -2.93 -9.39 7.28
CA LEU A 387 -1.57 -9.72 7.68
C LEU A 387 -1.34 -9.54 9.18
N ILE A 388 -1.97 -8.53 9.80
CA ILE A 388 -1.62 -8.13 11.18
C ILE A 388 -2.73 -8.29 12.20
N THR A 389 -3.97 -8.54 11.77
CA THR A 389 -5.14 -8.59 12.65
C THR A 389 -5.47 -10.05 13.01
N PRO A 390 -5.61 -10.39 14.30
CA PRO A 390 -6.09 -11.71 14.70
C PRO A 390 -7.55 -11.93 14.24
N PRO A 391 -8.00 -13.19 14.08
CA PRO A 391 -9.38 -13.49 13.68
C PRO A 391 -10.42 -12.79 14.55
N GLY A 392 -11.33 -12.05 13.93
CA GLY A 392 -12.37 -11.28 14.63
C GLY A 392 -11.86 -10.08 15.43
N GLY A 393 -10.58 -9.71 15.32
CA GLY A 393 -10.00 -8.58 16.04
C GLY A 393 -10.47 -7.22 15.54
N ALA A 394 -10.15 -6.17 16.31
CA ALA A 394 -10.48 -4.79 15.99
C ALA A 394 -9.31 -4.04 15.34
N VAL A 395 -9.59 -3.43 14.19
CA VAL A 395 -8.65 -2.56 13.44
C VAL A 395 -8.94 -1.10 13.73
N LEU A 396 -7.90 -0.35 14.14
CA LEU A 396 -7.95 1.10 14.31
C LEU A 396 -7.29 1.82 13.13
N ASP A 397 -8.00 2.80 12.57
CA ASP A 397 -7.46 3.80 11.64
C ASP A 397 -7.60 5.20 12.26
N LEU A 398 -6.47 5.90 12.41
CA LEU A 398 -6.44 7.23 13.04
C LEU A 398 -6.71 8.36 12.04
N PHE A 399 -6.62 8.06 10.75
CA PHE A 399 -6.76 9.00 9.64
C PHE A 399 -7.64 8.37 8.58
N ALA A 400 -8.90 8.08 8.95
CA ALA A 400 -9.78 7.21 8.17
C ALA A 400 -10.03 7.74 6.75
N GLY A 401 -9.99 9.07 6.53
CA GLY A 401 -10.14 9.70 5.24
C GLY A 401 -11.45 9.28 4.57
N SER A 402 -11.33 8.59 3.44
CA SER A 402 -12.50 8.02 2.73
C SER A 402 -12.97 6.64 3.25
N GLY A 403 -12.42 6.12 4.34
CA GLY A 403 -12.87 4.87 4.97
C GLY A 403 -12.43 3.58 4.26
N SER A 404 -11.43 3.62 3.37
CA SER A 404 -10.94 2.41 2.67
C SER A 404 -10.48 1.31 3.63
N THR A 405 -9.84 1.66 4.74
CA THR A 405 -9.44 0.71 5.80
C THR A 405 -10.65 0.02 6.43
N GLY A 406 -11.71 0.77 6.73
CA GLY A 406 -12.92 0.23 7.33
C GLY A 406 -13.67 -0.73 6.40
N VAL A 407 -13.81 -0.36 5.12
CA VAL A 407 -14.36 -1.26 4.10
C VAL A 407 -13.55 -2.56 4.01
N ALA A 408 -12.22 -2.45 4.03
CA ALA A 408 -11.33 -3.62 3.98
C ALA A 408 -11.41 -4.49 5.24
N ALA A 409 -11.41 -3.89 6.43
CA ALA A 409 -11.49 -4.59 7.70
C ALA A 409 -12.78 -5.41 7.80
N LEU A 410 -13.92 -4.81 7.45
CA LEU A 410 -15.21 -5.49 7.46
C LEU A 410 -15.26 -6.63 6.44
N ALA A 411 -14.71 -6.44 5.23
CA ALA A 411 -14.64 -7.47 4.21
C ALA A 411 -13.75 -8.68 4.59
N GLU A 412 -12.80 -8.48 5.52
CA GLU A 412 -11.97 -9.55 6.09
C GLU A 412 -12.56 -10.16 7.36
N GLY A 413 -13.73 -9.69 7.79
CA GLY A 413 -14.39 -10.19 9.00
C GLY A 413 -13.80 -9.66 10.30
N PHE A 414 -13.17 -8.49 10.28
CA PHE A 414 -12.71 -7.75 11.47
C PHE A 414 -13.74 -6.71 11.95
N GLU A 415 -13.53 -6.18 13.15
CA GLU A 415 -14.21 -4.95 13.60
C GLU A 415 -13.39 -3.72 13.18
N PHE A 416 -14.05 -2.57 13.04
CA PHE A 416 -13.40 -1.34 12.62
C PHE A 416 -13.70 -0.15 13.54
N ILE A 417 -12.66 0.58 13.91
CA ILE A 417 -12.77 1.87 14.57
C ILE A 417 -11.95 2.89 13.78
N GLY A 418 -12.58 3.98 13.35
CA GLY A 418 -11.92 5.06 12.64
C GLY A 418 -11.97 6.38 13.39
N VAL A 419 -10.98 7.24 13.17
CA VAL A 419 -11.01 8.67 13.52
C VAL A 419 -10.85 9.48 12.23
N GLU A 420 -11.70 10.50 12.06
CA GLU A 420 -11.59 11.47 10.96
C GLU A 420 -11.89 12.86 11.51
N ARG A 421 -11.11 13.86 11.10
CA ARG A 421 -11.26 15.25 11.59
C ARG A 421 -12.22 16.03 10.70
N ASP A 422 -12.21 15.79 9.39
CA ASP A 422 -13.00 16.52 8.43
C ASP A 422 -14.42 15.90 8.32
N PRO A 423 -15.49 16.66 8.63
CA PRO A 423 -16.85 16.13 8.60
C PRO A 423 -17.30 15.69 7.20
N ASP A 424 -16.77 16.28 6.13
CA ASP A 424 -17.10 15.89 4.76
C ASP A 424 -16.47 14.54 4.40
N TYR A 425 -15.23 14.31 4.83
CA TYR A 425 -14.55 13.02 4.64
C TYR A 425 -15.15 11.95 5.56
N ALA A 426 -15.53 12.31 6.78
CA ALA A 426 -16.23 11.41 7.69
C ALA A 426 -17.58 10.96 7.11
N ALA A 427 -18.30 11.83 6.40
CA ALA A 427 -19.54 11.48 5.69
C ALA A 427 -19.28 10.44 4.58
N ILE A 428 -18.23 10.64 3.77
CA ILE A 428 -17.80 9.68 2.74
C ILE A 428 -17.44 8.34 3.38
N ALA A 429 -16.65 8.33 4.45
CA ALA A 429 -16.23 7.13 5.16
C ALA A 429 -17.46 6.36 5.69
N CYS A 430 -18.39 7.04 6.36
CA CYS A 430 -19.63 6.45 6.85
C CYS A 430 -20.41 5.76 5.73
N ALA A 431 -20.62 6.46 4.61
CA ALA A 431 -21.38 5.95 3.47
C ALA A 431 -20.78 4.66 2.89
N ARG A 432 -19.45 4.65 2.70
CA ARG A 432 -18.70 3.49 2.18
C ARG A 432 -18.70 2.31 3.15
N ILE A 433 -18.52 2.57 4.44
CA ILE A 433 -18.48 1.54 5.48
C ILE A 433 -19.84 0.86 5.63
N ARG A 434 -20.95 1.62 5.61
CA ARG A 434 -22.32 1.02 5.64
C ARG A 434 -22.55 0.11 4.44
N HIS A 435 -22.19 0.58 3.26
CA HIS A 435 -22.36 -0.19 2.03
C HIS A 435 -21.62 -1.54 2.08
N ALA A 436 -20.44 -1.60 2.71
CA ALA A 436 -19.62 -2.81 2.77
C ALA A 436 -20.28 -3.99 3.50
N LEU A 437 -21.20 -3.75 4.45
CA LEU A 437 -21.93 -4.80 5.17
C LEU A 437 -23.28 -5.16 4.53
N GLY A 438 -23.60 -4.60 3.36
CA GLY A 438 -24.87 -4.85 2.68
C GLY A 438 -26.06 -4.14 3.33
N ASP A 439 -25.81 -3.24 4.30
CA ASP A 439 -26.81 -2.37 4.88
C ASP A 439 -27.27 -1.35 3.83
N THR A 440 -28.28 -1.76 3.07
CA THR A 440 -29.17 -0.88 2.32
C THR A 440 -30.17 -0.26 3.30
N MET A 441 -29.67 0.37 4.37
CA MET A 441 -30.53 1.13 5.28
C MET A 441 -31.22 2.24 4.48
N ASN A 442 -32.54 2.28 4.60
CA ASN A 442 -33.46 3.20 3.94
C ASN A 442 -32.95 4.65 3.94
N HIS A 443 -33.18 5.33 2.82
CA HIS A 443 -32.70 6.65 2.40
C HIS A 443 -33.11 7.88 3.25
N LEU A 444 -33.08 7.82 4.57
CA LEU A 444 -33.37 9.00 5.40
C LEU A 444 -32.35 9.14 6.55
N GLU A 445 -31.78 10.35 6.65
CA GLU A 445 -30.97 10.93 7.74
C GLU A 445 -29.44 10.59 7.72
N GLU A 446 -28.48 11.48 7.46
CA GLU A 446 -28.35 12.94 7.35
C GLU A 446 -27.21 13.21 6.35
N GLU A 447 -27.25 14.29 5.56
CA GLU A 447 -26.15 14.67 4.65
C GLU A 447 -24.80 14.83 5.38
N HIS A 448 -24.84 15.09 6.68
CA HIS A 448 -23.70 15.06 7.59
C HIS A 448 -24.02 14.16 8.77
N PRO A 449 -23.42 12.95 8.90
CA PRO A 449 -23.75 12.04 9.98
C PRO A 449 -23.42 12.56 11.39
N PHE A 450 -22.84 13.75 11.50
CA PHE A 450 -22.42 14.39 12.75
C PHE A 450 -23.00 15.80 12.92
N SER A 451 -24.00 16.21 12.11
CA SER A 451 -24.77 17.43 12.42
C SER A 451 -25.57 17.25 13.71
N GLN A 452 -25.71 18.32 14.50
CA GLN A 452 -26.54 18.34 15.70
C GLN A 452 -28.03 18.32 15.39
#